data_AF-A0A1B7NYQ2-F1
#
_entry.id   AF-A0A1B7NYQ2-F1
#
_cell.length_a   1.000
_cell.length_b   1.000
_cell.length_c   1.000
_cell.angle_alpha   90.00
_cell.angle_beta   90.00
_cell.angle_gamma   90.00
#
_symmetry.space_group_name_H-M   'P 1'
#
loop_
_entity.id
_entity.type
_entity.pdbx_description
1 polymer ?
#
loop_
_entity_poly.entity_id
_entity_poly.type
_entity_poly.pdbx_seq_one_letter_code
_entity_poly.pdbx_strand_id
1 'polypeptide(L)'
;MNGTKRRSPDEGISPPPLKRKAIGSANSVANFFTPLSQKKPEQVTWRIVNNSCIIGKYHQEQALEAVKSGLKRRVAAFDLDSTLIATKSGRRFPTNERDWKWWSPSVPSKLKELNDEGYVVVVLSNQKAISLKKDLKGGKMDSKSLSIFKKKVAAVMQTLDVPFSVYAATENDEFRKPRVRMWREMLDDHDLDVAGLLDLEQSIFVGDAAGREGDHSCVDRRDFAANVGIPFKTPEEFFLNEAPKPISRAFDPKNYIAASSGEETNITFSKKNDVELVIFCGSPGSGKSTFYWKYLEPLGYERVNQDILKSRPKCLKVAKEYLDARKSVAVDNTNAGAETRAYWIELAKETKVPIRCIYLSTPPQICKHNDAVRAANPKMESINPESRTLLPGIAFGDFQRRFQEPTLSEGFQDITHIEFKFQGTSDTKDVWGQYWV
;
A
#
# COMPACT_ATOMS: atom_id res chain seq x y z
N MET A 1 -15.58 19.19 -82.43
CA MET A 1 -15.98 20.20 -81.43
C MET A 1 -14.90 21.26 -81.35
N ASN A 2 -15.30 22.53 -81.26
CA ASN A 2 -14.40 23.70 -81.13
C ASN A 2 -13.80 23.76 -79.71
N GLY A 3 -12.69 24.43 -79.39
CA GLY A 3 -11.74 25.24 -80.17
C GLY A 3 -10.48 25.52 -79.31
N THR A 4 -9.28 25.70 -79.86
CA THR A 4 -8.61 27.01 -80.12
C THR A 4 -8.48 27.95 -78.91
N LYS A 5 -7.35 28.62 -78.61
CA LYS A 5 -6.01 28.75 -79.22
C LYS A 5 -5.12 29.60 -78.27
N ARG A 6 -3.77 29.47 -78.34
CA ARG A 6 -2.70 30.54 -78.24
C ARG A 6 -2.76 31.57 -77.08
N ARG A 7 -1.71 32.19 -76.52
CA ARG A 7 -0.22 32.16 -76.49
C ARG A 7 0.15 33.38 -75.58
N SER A 8 1.18 33.26 -74.73
CA SER A 8 2.28 34.24 -74.43
C SER A 8 2.15 35.74 -74.83
N PRO A 9 2.77 36.73 -74.13
CA PRO A 9 4.17 36.63 -73.66
C PRO A 9 4.66 37.52 -72.47
N ASP A 10 5.95 37.30 -72.14
CA ASP A 10 7.06 38.21 -71.76
C ASP A 10 7.13 39.25 -70.61
N GLU A 11 8.41 39.49 -70.25
CA GLU A 11 9.07 40.66 -69.64
C GLU A 11 8.89 41.05 -68.14
N GLY A 12 9.99 41.52 -67.54
CA GLY A 12 10.00 42.34 -66.30
C GLY A 12 11.10 42.01 -65.26
N ILE A 13 12.16 42.83 -65.20
CA ILE A 13 13.25 42.75 -64.20
C ILE A 13 13.19 43.94 -63.21
N SER A 14 13.53 43.71 -61.93
CA SER A 14 13.85 44.71 -60.86
C SER A 14 12.70 45.61 -60.33
N PRO A 15 12.88 46.37 -59.22
CA PRO A 15 13.81 46.27 -58.07
C PRO A 15 13.08 46.30 -56.68
N PRO A 16 13.77 46.20 -55.52
CA PRO A 16 13.14 46.35 -54.20
C PRO A 16 13.06 47.82 -53.71
N PRO A 17 11.98 48.26 -53.03
CA PRO A 17 11.93 49.56 -52.35
C PRO A 17 11.86 49.51 -50.81
N LEU A 18 12.17 50.66 -50.19
CA LEU A 18 12.50 50.85 -48.77
C LEU A 18 11.29 51.08 -47.82
N LYS A 19 11.57 50.93 -46.51
CA LYS A 19 10.66 51.17 -45.37
C LYS A 19 9.94 52.53 -45.39
N ARG A 20 8.65 52.57 -45.01
CA ARG A 20 8.14 53.65 -44.12
C ARG A 20 6.89 53.29 -43.29
N LYS A 21 7.06 53.44 -41.96
CA LYS A 21 6.17 53.78 -40.83
C LYS A 21 4.71 53.27 -40.73
N ALA A 22 4.39 52.89 -39.49
CA ALA A 22 3.17 52.25 -39.01
C ALA A 22 2.02 53.20 -38.59
N ILE A 23 0.79 52.64 -38.61
CA ILE A 23 -0.33 52.87 -37.66
C ILE A 23 -1.08 51.51 -37.57
N GLY A 24 -1.55 50.97 -36.42
CA GLY A 24 -1.27 51.35 -35.03
C GLY A 24 -2.33 50.88 -34.02
N SER A 25 -2.19 49.67 -33.43
CA SER A 25 -2.91 49.27 -32.20
C SER A 25 -1.98 48.47 -31.26
N ALA A 26 -2.13 48.69 -29.95
CA ALA A 26 -1.12 48.31 -28.94
C ALA A 26 -1.48 47.03 -28.17
N ASN A 27 -0.48 46.52 -27.42
CA ASN A 27 -0.58 45.52 -26.34
C ASN A 27 -0.65 44.02 -26.72
N SER A 28 0.35 43.50 -27.46
CA SER A 28 0.53 42.04 -27.61
C SER A 28 1.97 41.51 -27.57
N VAL A 29 3.00 42.35 -27.33
CA VAL A 29 4.42 41.91 -27.33
C VAL A 29 5.20 42.45 -26.13
N ALA A 30 4.82 42.04 -24.92
CA ALA A 30 5.58 42.31 -23.70
C ALA A 30 5.39 41.17 -22.67
N ASN A 31 6.03 40.02 -22.89
CA ASN A 31 6.20 38.96 -21.87
C ASN A 31 7.30 37.91 -22.20
N PHE A 32 8.17 38.17 -23.19
CA PHE A 32 9.23 37.23 -23.58
C PHE A 32 10.56 37.38 -22.82
N PHE A 33 10.70 38.45 -22.01
CA PHE A 33 11.87 38.72 -21.17
C PHE A 33 11.45 39.24 -19.79
N THR A 34 10.80 38.39 -18.99
CA THR A 34 10.85 38.57 -17.53
C THR A 34 12.18 38.01 -17.01
N PRO A 35 12.98 38.81 -16.27
CA PRO A 35 14.18 38.31 -15.61
C PRO A 35 13.85 37.14 -14.67
N LEU A 36 14.80 36.23 -14.46
CA LEU A 36 14.61 35.08 -13.55
C LEU A 36 14.24 35.48 -12.11
N SER A 37 14.53 36.73 -11.70
CA SER A 37 14.13 37.30 -10.40
C SER A 37 12.67 37.80 -10.32
N GLN A 38 11.90 37.77 -11.42
CA GLN A 38 10.50 38.22 -11.47
C GLN A 38 9.50 37.08 -11.77
N LYS A 39 9.95 35.83 -11.85
CA LYS A 39 9.01 34.71 -11.69
C LYS A 39 8.50 34.75 -10.25
N LYS A 40 7.17 34.83 -10.07
CA LYS A 40 6.55 34.49 -8.77
C LYS A 40 7.12 33.13 -8.34
N PRO A 41 7.54 32.96 -7.08
CA PRO A 41 8.08 31.68 -6.61
C PRO A 41 7.08 30.57 -6.92
N GLU A 42 7.58 29.38 -7.27
CA GLU A 42 6.72 28.24 -7.58
C GLU A 42 5.90 27.89 -6.32
N GLN A 43 4.62 28.28 -6.32
CA GLN A 43 3.75 28.18 -5.14
C GLN A 43 3.54 26.73 -4.67
N VAL A 44 3.82 25.74 -5.55
CA VAL A 44 3.81 24.32 -5.23
C VAL A 44 5.22 23.77 -5.35
N THR A 45 5.78 23.27 -4.25
CA THR A 45 7.01 22.48 -4.27
C THR A 45 6.68 20.99 -4.43
N TRP A 46 7.53 20.23 -5.14
CA TRP A 46 7.33 18.79 -5.37
C TRP A 46 8.57 18.00 -4.95
N ARG A 47 8.37 16.98 -4.10
CA ARG A 47 9.39 16.02 -3.66
C ARG A 47 8.93 14.61 -3.98
N ILE A 48 9.86 13.71 -4.27
CA ILE A 48 9.59 12.27 -4.37
C ILE A 48 10.44 11.58 -3.31
N VAL A 49 9.81 10.78 -2.46
CA VAL A 49 10.45 10.01 -1.39
C VAL A 49 10.43 8.53 -1.78
N ASN A 50 11.57 7.86 -1.61
CA ASN A 50 11.79 6.42 -1.85
C ASN A 50 11.35 5.88 -3.22
N ASN A 51 11.17 6.75 -4.24
CA ASN A 51 10.56 6.43 -5.53
C ASN A 51 9.16 5.77 -5.41
N SER A 52 8.42 6.06 -4.34
CA SER A 52 7.13 5.45 -4.04
C SER A 52 6.10 6.39 -3.40
N CYS A 53 6.52 7.55 -2.88
CA CYS A 53 5.63 8.59 -2.39
C CYS A 53 5.93 9.92 -3.12
N ILE A 54 4.88 10.59 -3.59
CA ILE A 54 4.93 11.95 -4.15
C ILE A 54 4.41 12.92 -3.09
N ILE A 55 5.20 13.94 -2.78
CA ILE A 55 4.84 15.00 -1.84
C ILE A 55 4.71 16.30 -2.62
N GLY A 56 3.59 17.01 -2.45
CA GLY A 56 3.37 18.35 -2.98
C GLY A 56 2.96 19.30 -1.87
N LYS A 57 3.75 20.35 -1.57
CA LYS A 57 3.41 21.36 -0.55
C LYS A 57 3.05 22.68 -1.24
N TYR A 58 1.84 23.20 -1.00
CA TYR A 58 1.46 24.56 -1.41
C TYR A 58 1.85 25.56 -0.31
N HIS A 59 2.73 26.50 -0.63
CA HIS A 59 3.20 27.52 0.31
C HIS A 59 2.53 28.87 0.03
N GLN A 60 1.89 29.41 1.06
CA GLN A 60 1.49 30.81 1.14
C GLN A 60 2.44 31.48 2.17
N GLU A 61 2.91 32.70 1.90
CA GLU A 61 3.97 33.36 2.70
C GLU A 61 3.61 33.51 4.20
N GLN A 62 2.32 33.50 4.54
CA GLN A 62 1.81 33.62 5.90
C GLN A 62 1.94 32.34 6.75
N ALA A 63 2.17 31.16 6.15
CA ALA A 63 2.21 29.90 6.89
C ALA A 63 3.42 29.75 7.85
N LEU A 64 4.50 30.51 7.61
CA LEU A 64 5.75 30.44 8.39
C LEU A 64 5.66 31.09 9.78
N GLU A 65 4.72 32.03 10.01
CA GLU A 65 4.64 32.73 11.31
C GLU A 65 4.05 31.84 12.42
N ALA A 66 3.16 30.92 12.06
CA ALA A 66 2.46 30.07 13.03
C ALA A 66 3.37 29.09 13.79
N VAL A 67 4.57 28.77 13.28
CA VAL A 67 5.53 27.86 13.92
C VAL A 67 6.00 28.39 15.30
N LYS A 68 5.89 29.70 15.54
CA LYS A 68 6.42 30.35 16.75
C LYS A 68 5.51 30.30 18.00
N SER A 69 4.27 29.81 17.92
CA SER A 69 3.26 30.06 18.96
C SER A 69 3.16 29.05 20.11
N GLY A 70 3.90 27.93 20.07
CA GLY A 70 3.93 26.94 21.17
C GLY A 70 2.60 26.23 21.48
N LEU A 71 1.57 26.44 20.67
CA LEU A 71 0.26 25.81 20.78
C LEU A 71 0.27 24.41 20.18
N LYS A 72 -0.49 23.49 20.80
CA LYS A 72 -0.73 22.16 20.22
C LYS A 72 -1.37 22.31 18.83
N ARG A 73 -0.79 21.63 17.84
CA ARG A 73 -1.28 21.60 16.47
C ARG A 73 -2.34 20.52 16.31
N ARG A 74 -3.34 20.84 15.50
CA ARG A 74 -4.43 19.94 15.09
C ARG A 74 -4.26 19.67 13.60
N VAL A 75 -4.42 18.42 13.17
CA VAL A 75 -4.27 18.03 11.76
C VAL A 75 -5.65 17.64 11.21
N ALA A 76 -6.02 18.24 10.09
CA ALA A 76 -7.19 17.85 9.32
C ALA A 76 -6.70 17.14 8.04
N ALA A 77 -6.74 15.82 8.06
CA ALA A 77 -6.27 14.98 6.97
C ALA A 77 -7.44 14.42 6.14
N PHE A 78 -7.28 14.37 4.82
CA PHE A 78 -8.32 13.98 3.87
C PHE A 78 -7.81 12.94 2.86
N ASP A 79 -8.64 12.01 2.37
CA ASP A 79 -8.37 11.42 1.05
C ASP A 79 -8.69 12.43 -0.08
N LEU A 80 -8.18 12.16 -1.28
CA LEU A 80 -8.36 13.01 -2.45
C LEU A 80 -9.60 12.61 -3.26
N ASP A 81 -9.62 11.40 -3.81
CA ASP A 81 -10.59 10.96 -4.81
C ASP A 81 -11.83 10.40 -4.10
N SER A 82 -13.03 10.70 -4.59
CA SER A 82 -14.32 10.46 -3.91
C SER A 82 -14.50 11.15 -2.53
N THR A 83 -13.52 11.91 -2.04
CA THR A 83 -13.57 12.62 -0.76
C THR A 83 -13.57 14.15 -0.95
N LEU A 84 -12.49 14.71 -1.47
CA LEU A 84 -12.42 16.14 -1.82
C LEU A 84 -12.93 16.39 -3.24
N ILE A 85 -12.61 15.47 -4.16
CA ILE A 85 -12.93 15.59 -5.58
C ILE A 85 -13.56 14.31 -6.11
N ALA A 86 -14.51 14.46 -7.03
CA ALA A 86 -15.09 13.36 -7.80
C ALA A 86 -14.69 13.50 -9.27
N THR A 87 -14.72 12.41 -10.05
CA THR A 87 -14.53 12.51 -11.50
C THR A 87 -15.72 13.21 -12.15
N LYS A 88 -15.46 14.01 -13.19
CA LYS A 88 -16.54 14.68 -13.93
C LYS A 88 -17.25 13.72 -14.87
N SER A 89 -16.52 12.72 -15.38
CA SER A 89 -17.00 11.64 -16.26
C SER A 89 -17.79 10.55 -15.54
N GLY A 90 -17.83 10.53 -14.20
CA GLY A 90 -18.45 9.46 -13.41
C GLY A 90 -17.71 8.11 -13.47
N ARG A 91 -16.53 8.05 -14.11
CA ARG A 91 -15.68 6.86 -14.14
C ARG A 91 -14.85 6.77 -12.86
N ARG A 92 -14.49 5.55 -12.44
CA ARG A 92 -13.65 5.31 -11.25
C ARG A 92 -12.26 5.95 -11.31
N PHE A 93 -11.72 6.19 -12.51
CA PHE A 93 -10.43 6.85 -12.72
C PHE A 93 -10.59 8.04 -13.66
N PRO A 94 -9.91 9.18 -13.40
CA PRO A 94 -9.98 10.37 -14.25
C PRO A 94 -9.37 10.09 -15.63
N THR A 95 -10.07 10.48 -16.69
CA THR A 95 -9.63 10.28 -18.07
C THR A 95 -8.59 11.31 -18.54
N ASN A 96 -8.54 12.49 -17.91
CA ASN A 96 -7.61 13.57 -18.25
C ASN A 96 -7.41 14.54 -17.06
N GLU A 97 -6.49 15.49 -17.21
CA GLU A 97 -6.12 16.49 -16.18
C GLU A 97 -7.27 17.43 -15.75
N ARG A 98 -8.38 17.48 -16.50
CA ARG A 98 -9.59 18.27 -16.20
C ARG A 98 -10.80 17.41 -15.82
N ASP A 99 -10.64 16.09 -15.70
CA ASP A 99 -11.72 15.15 -15.36
C ASP A 99 -11.92 15.06 -13.84
N TRP A 100 -12.13 16.22 -13.22
CA TRP A 100 -12.44 16.36 -11.80
C TRP A 100 -13.48 17.46 -11.58
N LYS A 101 -14.21 17.35 -10.47
CA LYS A 101 -15.10 18.34 -9.89
C LYS A 101 -14.99 18.25 -8.36
N TRP A 102 -15.36 19.29 -7.64
CA TRP A 102 -15.54 19.19 -6.19
C TRP A 102 -16.56 18.09 -5.86
N TRP A 103 -16.31 17.32 -4.80
CA TRP A 103 -17.24 16.30 -4.34
C TRP A 103 -18.56 16.92 -3.85
N SER A 104 -18.46 17.98 -3.05
CA SER A 104 -19.57 18.87 -2.65
C SER A 104 -19.18 20.34 -2.84
N PRO A 105 -20.12 21.26 -3.15
CA PRO A 105 -19.89 22.71 -3.12
C PRO A 105 -19.37 23.23 -1.76
N SER A 106 -19.62 22.52 -0.65
CA SER A 106 -19.15 22.91 0.69
C SER A 106 -17.69 22.59 0.97
N VAL A 107 -16.99 21.84 0.10
CA VAL A 107 -15.59 21.44 0.32
C VAL A 107 -14.65 22.66 0.42
N PRO A 108 -14.64 23.63 -0.53
CA PRO A 108 -13.69 24.74 -0.48
C PRO A 108 -13.90 25.68 0.71
N SER A 109 -15.14 25.89 1.15
CA SER A 109 -15.43 26.72 2.32
C SER A 109 -14.99 26.07 3.62
N LYS A 110 -15.24 24.75 3.79
CA LYS A 110 -14.82 24.01 4.99
C LYS A 110 -13.30 23.87 5.10
N LEU A 111 -12.57 23.75 3.99
CA LEU A 111 -11.10 23.74 4.02
C LEU A 111 -10.50 25.11 4.39
N LYS A 112 -11.17 26.22 4.05
CA LYS A 112 -10.76 27.57 4.49
C LYS A 112 -10.99 27.76 5.98
N GLU A 113 -12.19 27.44 6.45
CA GLU A 113 -12.59 27.47 7.87
C GLU A 113 -11.60 26.71 8.76
N LEU A 114 -11.21 25.49 8.37
CA LEU A 114 -10.18 24.71 9.10
C LEU A 114 -8.81 25.39 9.15
N ASN A 115 -8.37 26.01 8.06
CA ASN A 115 -7.11 26.74 8.02
C ASN A 115 -7.15 27.99 8.90
N ASP A 116 -8.28 28.71 8.90
CA ASP A 116 -8.51 29.89 9.73
C ASP A 116 -8.59 29.52 11.23
N GLU A 117 -9.11 28.33 11.55
CA GLU A 117 -9.03 27.69 12.88
C GLU A 117 -7.62 27.16 13.24
N GLY A 118 -6.64 27.28 12.35
CA GLY A 118 -5.24 26.89 12.58
C GLY A 118 -4.94 25.40 12.45
N TYR A 119 -5.81 24.61 11.79
CA TYR A 119 -5.51 23.22 11.46
C TYR A 119 -4.48 23.13 10.34
N VAL A 120 -3.57 22.16 10.45
CA VAL A 120 -2.71 21.76 9.33
C VAL A 120 -3.54 20.89 8.38
N VAL A 121 -3.87 21.42 7.21
CA VAL A 121 -4.64 20.70 6.18
C VAL A 121 -3.71 19.80 5.37
N VAL A 122 -4.04 18.51 5.31
CA VAL A 122 -3.25 17.47 4.65
C VAL A 122 -4.14 16.59 3.77
N VAL A 123 -3.63 16.15 2.62
CA VAL A 123 -4.27 15.14 1.77
C VAL A 123 -3.37 13.91 1.69
N LEU A 124 -3.92 12.73 1.94
CA LEU A 124 -3.23 11.44 1.96
C LEU A 124 -3.93 10.48 0.99
N SER A 125 -3.30 10.11 -0.13
CA SER A 125 -3.99 9.37 -1.21
C SER A 125 -3.23 8.17 -1.78
N ASN A 126 -3.95 7.13 -2.19
CA ASN A 126 -3.42 5.86 -2.71
C ASN A 126 -3.45 5.79 -4.25
N GLN A 127 -2.40 6.26 -4.93
CA GLN A 127 -2.35 6.52 -6.37
C GLN A 127 -1.57 5.46 -7.19
N LYS A 128 -1.95 4.17 -7.08
CA LYS A 128 -1.25 3.04 -7.75
C LYS A 128 -1.17 3.12 -9.29
N ALA A 129 -2.01 3.93 -9.93
CA ALA A 129 -1.98 4.12 -11.38
C ALA A 129 -0.84 5.04 -11.86
N ILE A 130 -0.15 5.73 -10.96
CA ILE A 130 0.98 6.60 -11.31
C ILE A 130 2.26 5.78 -11.32
N SER A 131 2.93 5.72 -12.47
CA SER A 131 4.26 5.12 -12.59
C SER A 131 5.30 6.20 -12.33
N LEU A 132 6.23 5.96 -11.41
CA LEU A 132 7.41 6.81 -11.20
C LEU A 132 8.61 6.39 -12.06
N LYS A 133 8.46 5.36 -12.92
CA LYS A 133 9.50 4.95 -13.87
C LYS A 133 9.66 6.00 -14.98
N LYS A 134 10.90 6.43 -15.22
CA LYS A 134 11.26 7.39 -16.27
C LYS A 134 11.03 6.79 -17.66
N ASP A 135 10.28 7.50 -18.51
CA ASP A 135 10.13 7.14 -19.93
C ASP A 135 11.41 7.53 -20.71
N LEU A 136 12.45 6.70 -20.57
CA LEU A 136 13.77 6.87 -21.22
C LEU A 136 13.69 7.02 -22.75
N LYS A 137 12.59 6.60 -23.39
CA LYS A 137 12.37 6.72 -24.84
C LYS A 137 11.87 8.11 -25.30
N GLY A 138 11.55 9.04 -24.39
CA GLY A 138 10.86 10.29 -24.74
C GLY A 138 11.53 11.60 -24.31
N GLY A 139 12.72 11.55 -23.70
CA GLY A 139 13.43 12.75 -23.22
C GLY A 139 12.74 13.52 -22.08
N LYS A 140 11.64 12.99 -21.52
CA LYS A 140 10.91 13.58 -20.40
C LYS A 140 11.37 12.96 -19.08
N MET A 141 11.68 13.81 -18.10
CA MET A 141 12.14 13.39 -16.78
C MET A 141 11.03 12.69 -15.97
N ASP A 142 9.78 13.09 -16.18
CA ASP A 142 8.58 12.58 -15.51
C ASP A 142 7.72 11.73 -16.46
N SER A 143 7.03 10.73 -15.92
CA SER A 143 6.04 9.94 -16.67
C SER A 143 4.79 10.76 -17.04
N LYS A 144 4.06 10.31 -18.07
CA LYS A 144 2.82 10.99 -18.49
C LYS A 144 1.76 11.02 -17.37
N SER A 145 1.60 9.95 -16.59
CA SER A 145 0.63 9.91 -15.48
C SER A 145 1.06 10.78 -14.30
N LEU A 146 2.35 10.84 -13.98
CA LEU A 146 2.89 11.74 -12.94
C LEU A 146 2.64 13.22 -13.30
N SER A 147 2.92 13.62 -14.54
CA SER A 147 2.70 15.02 -14.96
C SER A 147 1.22 15.42 -15.00
N ILE A 148 0.31 14.49 -15.35
CA ILE A 148 -1.15 14.70 -15.26
C ILE A 148 -1.57 14.88 -13.79
N PHE A 149 -1.05 14.05 -12.87
CA PHE A 149 -1.39 14.15 -11.44
C PHE A 149 -0.87 15.45 -10.80
N LYS A 150 0.40 15.81 -11.03
CA LYS A 150 0.98 17.08 -10.53
C LYS A 150 0.14 18.28 -10.98
N LYS A 151 -0.28 18.33 -12.25
CA LYS A 151 -1.17 19.38 -12.78
C LYS A 151 -2.56 19.36 -12.14
N LYS A 152 -3.19 18.18 -12.01
CA LYS A 152 -4.51 18.02 -11.36
C LYS A 152 -4.47 18.60 -9.95
N VAL A 153 -3.49 18.20 -9.16
CA VAL A 153 -3.32 18.67 -7.77
C VAL A 153 -2.96 20.15 -7.72
N ALA A 154 -2.07 20.65 -8.59
CA ALA A 154 -1.76 22.08 -8.65
C ALA A 154 -2.98 22.95 -9.00
N ALA A 155 -3.87 22.47 -9.88
CA ALA A 155 -5.13 23.17 -10.18
C ALA A 155 -6.09 23.16 -8.99
N VAL A 156 -6.17 22.06 -8.24
CA VAL A 156 -6.94 21.96 -6.98
C VAL A 156 -6.37 22.93 -5.93
N MET A 157 -5.05 22.99 -5.76
CA MET A 157 -4.36 23.94 -4.87
C MET A 157 -4.66 25.40 -5.23
N GLN A 158 -4.50 25.78 -6.50
CA GLN A 158 -4.77 27.13 -6.99
C GLN A 158 -6.24 27.53 -6.89
N THR A 159 -7.18 26.58 -6.93
CA THR A 159 -8.62 26.87 -6.79
C THR A 159 -9.04 27.03 -5.32
N LEU A 160 -8.34 26.38 -4.39
CA LEU A 160 -8.55 26.56 -2.96
C LEU A 160 -7.91 27.86 -2.45
N ASP A 161 -6.67 28.13 -2.86
CA ASP A 161 -5.82 29.22 -2.34
C ASP A 161 -5.67 29.18 -0.81
N VAL A 162 -5.38 27.98 -0.30
CA VAL A 162 -5.15 27.63 1.11
C VAL A 162 -3.85 26.82 1.19
N PRO A 163 -2.96 27.03 2.18
CA PRO A 163 -1.78 26.19 2.36
C PRO A 163 -2.19 24.77 2.77
N PHE A 164 -1.88 23.78 1.93
CA PHE A 164 -2.02 22.36 2.28
C PHE A 164 -0.92 21.50 1.64
N SER A 165 -0.68 20.35 2.27
CA SER A 165 0.28 19.34 1.81
C SER A 165 -0.44 18.12 1.25
N VAL A 166 0.10 17.52 0.18
CA VAL A 166 -0.45 16.31 -0.46
C VAL A 166 0.62 15.23 -0.47
N TYR A 167 0.31 14.06 0.09
CA TYR A 167 1.14 12.87 0.08
C TYR A 167 0.40 11.78 -0.71
N ALA A 168 1.03 11.26 -1.76
CA ALA A 168 0.42 10.30 -2.68
C ALA A 168 1.32 9.07 -2.85
N ALA A 169 0.87 7.91 -2.35
CA ALA A 169 1.57 6.64 -2.45
C ALA A 169 1.31 5.96 -3.79
N THR A 170 2.37 5.72 -4.58
CA THR A 170 2.28 5.14 -5.93
C THR A 170 2.47 3.63 -5.96
N GLU A 171 3.08 3.04 -4.94
CA GLU A 171 3.38 1.59 -4.87
C GLU A 171 2.56 0.89 -3.77
N ASN A 172 2.88 -0.38 -3.49
CA ASN A 172 2.27 -1.18 -2.41
C ASN A 172 3.22 -1.40 -1.24
N ASP A 173 3.91 -0.34 -0.83
CA ASP A 173 4.95 -0.32 0.20
C ASP A 173 4.47 0.38 1.48
N GLU A 174 5.38 0.74 2.39
CA GLU A 174 5.07 1.33 3.70
C GLU A 174 4.22 2.62 3.62
N PHE A 175 4.28 3.38 2.51
CA PHE A 175 3.48 4.60 2.33
C PHE A 175 2.03 4.33 1.95
N ARG A 176 1.69 3.13 1.46
CA ARG A 176 0.31 2.86 1.05
C ARG A 176 -0.61 2.73 2.26
N LYS A 177 -1.66 3.57 2.35
CA LYS A 177 -2.73 3.39 3.35
C LYS A 177 -3.27 1.96 3.26
N PRO A 178 -3.46 1.25 4.39
CA PRO A 178 -3.64 1.80 5.74
C PRO A 178 -2.36 1.98 6.59
N ARG A 179 -1.19 1.80 5.99
CA ARG A 179 0.11 1.91 6.69
C ARG A 179 0.42 3.37 6.99
N VAL A 180 1.06 3.60 8.14
CA VAL A 180 1.23 4.95 8.73
C VAL A 180 2.46 5.73 8.24
N ARG A 181 3.24 5.24 7.26
CA ARG A 181 4.47 5.95 6.84
C ARG A 181 4.19 7.33 6.25
N MET A 182 3.10 7.53 5.50
CA MET A 182 2.70 8.88 5.05
C MET A 182 2.31 9.81 6.21
N TRP A 183 1.77 9.28 7.31
CA TRP A 183 1.51 10.08 8.51
C TRP A 183 2.82 10.50 9.17
N ARG A 184 3.74 9.56 9.38
CA ARG A 184 5.06 9.85 9.98
C ARG A 184 5.84 10.84 9.14
N GLU A 185 5.93 10.63 7.83
CA GLU A 185 6.61 11.57 6.93
C GLU A 185 5.97 12.97 6.98
N MET A 186 4.65 13.07 7.20
CA MET A 186 3.96 14.35 7.40
C MET A 186 4.29 15.00 8.75
N LEU A 187 4.42 14.23 9.83
CA LEU A 187 4.87 14.76 11.12
C LEU A 187 6.31 15.29 11.00
N ASP A 188 7.21 14.52 10.38
CA ASP A 188 8.59 14.92 10.11
C ASP A 188 8.63 16.18 9.21
N ASP A 189 7.78 16.27 8.18
CA ASP A 189 7.73 17.39 7.22
C ASP A 189 7.12 18.70 7.78
N HIS A 190 6.57 18.67 9.00
CA HIS A 190 5.91 19.79 9.68
C HIS A 190 6.44 20.02 11.12
N ASP A 191 7.55 19.37 11.51
CA ASP A 191 8.16 19.42 12.84
C ASP A 191 7.18 19.06 13.99
N LEU A 192 6.28 18.08 13.74
CA LEU A 192 5.24 17.59 14.67
C LEU A 192 5.57 16.23 15.30
N ASP A 193 6.79 15.72 15.10
CA ASP A 193 7.31 14.47 15.68
C ASP A 193 7.61 14.61 17.18
N VAL A 194 7.79 15.82 17.69
CA VAL A 194 8.04 16.11 19.10
C VAL A 194 6.82 15.81 19.97
N ALA A 195 7.01 14.93 20.96
CA ALA A 195 5.96 14.48 21.87
C ALA A 195 5.24 15.65 22.56
N GLY A 196 3.90 15.68 22.43
CA GLY A 196 3.04 16.68 23.04
C GLY A 196 2.67 17.88 22.16
N LEU A 197 3.31 18.06 21.00
CA LEU A 197 2.93 19.11 20.03
C LEU A 197 1.65 18.81 19.25
N LEU A 198 1.33 17.53 19.03
CA LEU A 198 0.16 17.11 18.26
C LEU A 198 -1.02 16.77 19.19
N ASP A 199 -2.19 17.32 18.90
CA ASP A 199 -3.45 16.91 19.51
C ASP A 199 -4.16 15.87 18.64
N LEU A 200 -4.06 14.59 19.02
CA LEU A 200 -4.69 13.48 18.31
C LEU A 200 -6.21 13.42 18.51
N GLU A 201 -6.73 13.91 19.64
CA GLU A 201 -8.17 13.87 19.94
C GLU A 201 -8.95 14.94 19.17
N GLN A 202 -8.30 16.09 18.91
CA GLN A 202 -8.86 17.18 18.09
C GLN A 202 -8.47 17.08 16.60
N SER A 203 -7.52 16.21 16.24
CA SER A 203 -7.23 15.91 14.83
C SER A 203 -8.35 15.08 14.19
N ILE A 204 -8.43 15.08 12.86
CA ILE A 204 -9.47 14.36 12.13
C ILE A 204 -8.94 13.77 10.82
N PHE A 205 -9.37 12.55 10.49
CA PHE A 205 -9.26 11.98 9.16
C PHE A 205 -10.63 11.88 8.48
N VAL A 206 -10.70 12.28 7.21
CA VAL A 206 -11.92 12.20 6.38
C VAL A 206 -11.62 11.42 5.10
N GLY A 207 -12.42 10.39 4.79
CA GLY A 207 -12.24 9.55 3.60
C GLY A 207 -13.49 8.76 3.22
N ASP A 208 -13.60 8.34 1.95
CA ASP A 208 -14.77 7.61 1.44
C ASP A 208 -14.68 6.09 1.69
N ALA A 209 -13.47 5.53 1.79
CA ALA A 209 -13.22 4.10 1.99
C ALA A 209 -13.54 3.66 3.43
N ALA A 210 -14.83 3.69 3.77
CA ALA A 210 -15.35 3.57 5.12
C ALA A 210 -15.74 2.14 5.53
N GLY A 211 -15.76 1.19 4.59
CA GLY A 211 -16.20 -0.19 4.86
C GLY A 211 -17.72 -0.34 5.02
N ARG A 212 -18.49 0.58 4.43
CA ARG A 212 -19.94 0.48 4.30
C ARG A 212 -20.30 -0.57 3.24
N GLU A 213 -21.55 -1.00 3.25
CA GLU A 213 -22.07 -1.93 2.24
C GLU A 213 -22.02 -1.29 0.84
N GLY A 214 -21.12 -1.80 -0.02
CA GLY A 214 -20.83 -1.25 -1.35
C GLY A 214 -19.52 -0.46 -1.47
N ASP A 215 -18.87 -0.07 -0.37
CA ASP A 215 -17.56 0.62 -0.43
C ASP A 215 -16.49 -0.33 -1.00
N HIS A 216 -15.65 0.18 -1.90
CA HIS A 216 -14.60 -0.64 -2.55
C HIS A 216 -13.46 -1.08 -1.61
N SER A 217 -13.31 -0.46 -0.43
CA SER A 217 -12.31 -0.82 0.58
C SER A 217 -12.64 -0.17 1.94
N CYS A 218 -11.99 -0.62 3.02
CA CYS A 218 -12.10 -0.08 4.39
C CYS A 218 -10.84 0.68 4.87
N VAL A 219 -9.94 0.95 3.91
CA VAL A 219 -8.57 1.43 4.11
C VAL A 219 -8.48 2.78 4.83
N ASP A 220 -9.46 3.66 4.64
CA ASP A 220 -9.41 5.02 5.20
C ASP A 220 -10.00 5.08 6.61
N ARG A 221 -11.22 4.56 6.81
CA ARG A 221 -11.93 4.68 8.10
C ARG A 221 -11.32 3.90 9.22
N ARG A 222 -11.20 2.59 9.03
CA ARG A 222 -10.94 1.66 10.13
C ARG A 222 -9.45 1.51 10.33
N ASP A 223 -8.73 1.38 9.22
CA ASP A 223 -7.39 0.83 9.27
C ASP A 223 -6.35 1.96 9.44
N PHE A 224 -6.36 2.99 8.59
CA PHE A 224 -5.45 4.12 8.75
C PHE A 224 -5.72 4.95 10.02
N ALA A 225 -6.96 5.42 10.22
CA ALA A 225 -7.27 6.30 11.35
C ALA A 225 -7.08 5.62 12.72
N ALA A 226 -7.42 4.32 12.86
CA ALA A 226 -7.20 3.59 14.11
C ALA A 226 -5.74 3.14 14.33
N ASN A 227 -4.94 3.03 13.26
CA ASN A 227 -3.48 2.85 13.38
C ASN A 227 -2.80 4.11 13.92
N VAL A 228 -3.30 5.30 13.53
CA VAL A 228 -2.78 6.60 14.00
C VAL A 228 -3.37 6.99 15.37
N GLY A 229 -4.63 6.59 15.64
CA GLY A 229 -5.35 6.96 16.86
C GLY A 229 -6.15 8.26 16.75
N ILE A 230 -6.55 8.67 15.54
CA ILE A 230 -7.32 9.90 15.29
C ILE A 230 -8.81 9.63 15.01
N PRO A 231 -9.71 10.53 15.42
CA PRO A 231 -11.11 10.53 14.98
C PRO A 231 -11.27 10.45 13.46
N PHE A 232 -12.25 9.66 13.02
CA PHE A 232 -12.60 9.53 11.61
C PHE A 232 -14.05 9.96 11.34
N LYS A 233 -14.28 10.64 10.21
CA LYS A 233 -15.61 10.89 9.64
C LYS A 233 -15.65 10.57 8.14
N THR A 234 -16.79 10.16 7.59
CA THR A 234 -16.98 10.07 6.14
C THR A 234 -17.16 11.47 5.51
N PRO A 235 -17.10 11.63 4.17
CA PRO A 235 -17.31 12.94 3.54
C PRO A 235 -18.74 13.44 3.75
N GLU A 236 -19.73 12.55 3.83
CA GLU A 236 -21.12 12.91 4.14
C GLU A 236 -21.28 13.34 5.62
N GLU A 237 -20.66 12.60 6.55
CA GLU A 237 -20.63 12.93 7.98
C GLU A 237 -19.93 14.29 8.23
N PHE A 238 -18.89 14.64 7.45
CA PHE A 238 -18.11 15.87 7.64
C PHE A 238 -18.61 17.10 6.86
N PHE A 239 -18.94 16.96 5.56
CA PHE A 239 -19.30 18.09 4.70
C PHE A 239 -20.81 18.34 4.57
N LEU A 240 -21.65 17.34 4.91
CA LEU A 240 -23.11 17.42 4.82
C LEU A 240 -23.80 17.27 6.19
N ASN A 241 -23.06 16.93 7.25
CA ASN A 241 -23.56 16.59 8.58
C ASN A 241 -24.61 15.45 8.58
N GLU A 242 -24.45 14.47 7.67
CA GLU A 242 -25.31 13.27 7.66
C GLU A 242 -25.07 12.39 8.91
N ALA A 243 -26.10 11.64 9.30
CA ALA A 243 -25.99 10.64 10.37
C ALA A 243 -25.05 9.49 9.96
N PRO A 244 -24.24 8.94 10.90
CA PRO A 244 -23.28 7.89 10.60
C PRO A 244 -23.97 6.60 10.15
N LYS A 245 -23.58 6.08 8.99
CA LYS A 245 -24.13 4.84 8.42
C LYS A 245 -23.49 3.60 9.07
N PRO A 246 -24.24 2.50 9.28
CA PRO A 246 -23.70 1.29 9.89
C PRO A 246 -22.56 0.69 9.07
N ILE A 247 -21.58 0.11 9.76
CA ILE A 247 -20.30 -0.36 9.19
C ILE A 247 -20.18 -1.87 9.42
N SER A 248 -19.77 -2.62 8.38
CA SER A 248 -19.48 -4.04 8.53
C SER A 248 -18.05 -4.26 9.05
N ARG A 249 -17.91 -4.78 10.28
CA ARG A 249 -16.60 -5.11 10.87
C ARG A 249 -16.13 -6.49 10.41
N ALA A 250 -15.32 -6.53 9.35
CA ALA A 250 -14.85 -7.79 8.75
C ALA A 250 -13.62 -8.44 9.44
N PHE A 251 -12.73 -7.64 10.05
CA PHE A 251 -11.49 -8.13 10.68
C PHE A 251 -10.95 -7.09 11.67
N ASP A 252 -10.35 -7.56 12.77
CA ASP A 252 -9.67 -6.74 13.78
C ASP A 252 -8.49 -7.54 14.39
N PRO A 253 -7.23 -7.13 14.17
CA PRO A 253 -6.06 -7.78 14.75
C PRO A 253 -6.08 -7.84 16.29
N LYS A 254 -6.56 -6.79 16.97
CA LYS A 254 -6.42 -6.67 18.43
C LYS A 254 -7.17 -7.77 19.19
N ASN A 255 -8.29 -8.25 18.63
CA ASN A 255 -9.05 -9.37 19.17
C ASN A 255 -8.24 -10.68 19.20
N TYR A 256 -7.41 -10.94 18.18
CA TYR A 256 -6.56 -12.13 18.13
C TYR A 256 -5.38 -12.06 19.12
N ILE A 257 -4.85 -10.86 19.39
CA ILE A 257 -3.89 -10.66 20.47
C ILE A 257 -4.54 -10.95 21.82
N ALA A 258 -5.72 -10.39 22.09
CA ALA A 258 -6.42 -10.56 23.37
C ALA A 258 -6.82 -12.03 23.62
N ALA A 259 -7.28 -12.75 22.59
CA ALA A 259 -7.54 -14.19 22.67
C ALA A 259 -6.26 -15.02 22.92
N SER A 260 -5.09 -14.54 22.49
CA SER A 260 -3.81 -15.23 22.68
C SER A 260 -3.22 -15.06 24.08
N SER A 261 -3.64 -14.05 24.86
CA SER A 261 -3.15 -13.80 26.22
C SER A 261 -3.77 -14.67 27.32
N GLY A 262 -4.76 -15.51 27.01
CA GLY A 262 -5.49 -16.29 28.01
C GLY A 262 -4.81 -17.58 28.48
N GLU A 263 -4.05 -18.25 27.61
CA GLU A 263 -3.45 -19.56 27.91
C GLU A 263 -2.12 -19.78 27.19
N GLU A 264 -1.05 -20.01 27.95
CA GLU A 264 0.14 -20.73 27.49
C GLU A 264 -0.23 -22.20 27.25
N THR A 265 -1.00 -22.47 26.19
CA THR A 265 -1.03 -23.81 25.60
C THR A 265 0.36 -24.10 25.08
N ASN A 266 1.16 -24.79 25.90
CA ASN A 266 2.41 -25.39 25.47
C ASN A 266 2.10 -26.27 24.24
N ILE A 267 2.38 -25.76 23.05
CA ILE A 267 2.31 -26.54 21.82
C ILE A 267 3.49 -27.50 21.84
N THR A 268 3.34 -28.56 22.63
CA THR A 268 4.36 -29.57 22.85
C THR A 268 4.36 -30.50 21.65
N PHE A 269 4.83 -30.01 20.51
CA PHE A 269 5.23 -30.87 19.41
C PHE A 269 6.46 -31.67 19.87
N SER A 270 6.22 -32.79 20.54
CA SER A 270 7.27 -33.71 20.92
C SER A 270 7.68 -34.57 19.74
N LYS A 271 8.98 -34.88 19.68
CA LYS A 271 9.53 -35.91 18.81
C LYS A 271 8.98 -37.26 19.29
N LYS A 272 8.21 -37.95 18.44
CA LYS A 272 7.52 -39.21 18.80
C LYS A 272 8.32 -40.44 18.38
N ASN A 273 9.21 -40.30 17.41
CA ASN A 273 10.00 -41.38 16.82
C ASN A 273 11.46 -40.91 16.61
N ASP A 274 12.44 -41.80 16.69
CA ASP A 274 13.87 -41.45 16.52
C ASP A 274 14.18 -40.79 15.17
N VAL A 275 13.53 -41.28 14.12
CA VAL A 275 13.57 -40.76 12.75
C VAL A 275 12.14 -40.68 12.24
N GLU A 276 11.73 -39.52 11.75
CA GLU A 276 10.38 -39.31 11.21
C GLU A 276 10.35 -38.18 10.18
N LEU A 277 9.39 -38.29 9.25
CA LEU A 277 9.07 -37.27 8.27
C LEU A 277 7.88 -36.46 8.76
N VAL A 278 8.04 -35.15 8.89
CA VAL A 278 6.98 -34.23 9.30
C VAL A 278 6.68 -33.31 8.14
N ILE A 279 5.41 -33.21 7.73
CA ILE A 279 4.98 -32.25 6.71
C ILE A 279 4.12 -31.16 7.33
N PHE A 280 4.32 -29.92 6.91
CA PHE A 280 3.38 -28.85 7.23
C PHE A 280 2.25 -28.80 6.20
N CYS A 281 1.03 -28.54 6.65
CA CYS A 281 -0.13 -28.25 5.80
C CYS A 281 -0.71 -26.89 6.23
N GLY A 282 -0.93 -25.97 5.29
CA GLY A 282 -1.55 -24.69 5.61
C GLY A 282 -1.20 -23.56 4.64
N SER A 283 -2.05 -22.53 4.63
CA SER A 283 -1.97 -21.39 3.72
C SER A 283 -0.63 -20.63 3.78
N PRO A 284 -0.13 -20.02 2.70
CA PRO A 284 0.94 -19.02 2.79
C PRO A 284 0.64 -17.99 3.89
N GLY A 285 1.66 -17.50 4.61
CA GLY A 285 1.46 -16.57 5.74
C GLY A 285 0.92 -17.19 7.04
N SER A 286 0.58 -18.49 7.10
CA SER A 286 0.07 -19.16 8.32
C SER A 286 1.10 -19.32 9.45
N GLY A 287 2.38 -19.03 9.22
CA GLY A 287 3.44 -19.11 10.25
C GLY A 287 4.27 -20.40 10.25
N LYS A 288 4.06 -21.35 9.31
CA LYS A 288 4.80 -22.62 9.20
C LYS A 288 6.32 -22.52 9.45
N SER A 289 7.01 -21.65 8.72
CA SER A 289 8.45 -21.46 8.84
C SER A 289 8.86 -20.98 10.24
N THR A 290 8.08 -20.09 10.85
CA THR A 290 8.28 -19.63 12.23
C THR A 290 8.07 -20.76 13.23
N PHE A 291 7.09 -21.64 12.99
CA PHE A 291 6.86 -22.84 13.80
C PHE A 291 8.04 -23.82 13.70
N TYR A 292 8.60 -24.01 12.49
CA TYR A 292 9.79 -24.83 12.29
C TYR A 292 10.97 -24.31 13.12
N TRP A 293 11.34 -23.03 12.99
CA TRP A 293 12.48 -22.45 13.71
C TRP A 293 12.30 -22.51 15.24
N LYS A 294 11.08 -22.30 15.74
CA LYS A 294 10.82 -22.28 17.19
C LYS A 294 10.74 -23.67 17.83
N TYR A 295 10.20 -24.68 17.12
CA TYR A 295 9.83 -25.97 17.72
C TYR A 295 10.49 -27.19 17.09
N LEU A 296 10.86 -27.17 15.80
CA LEU A 296 11.41 -28.35 15.11
C LEU A 296 12.94 -28.26 14.95
N GLU A 297 13.51 -27.10 14.65
CA GLU A 297 14.98 -26.95 14.61
C GLU A 297 15.65 -27.35 15.96
N PRO A 298 15.17 -26.92 17.14
CA PRO A 298 15.78 -27.32 18.41
C PRO A 298 15.67 -28.82 18.73
N LEU A 299 14.77 -29.54 18.03
CA LEU A 299 14.61 -30.99 18.13
C LEU A 299 15.46 -31.76 17.09
N GLY A 300 16.30 -31.06 16.32
CA GLY A 300 17.23 -31.64 15.35
C GLY A 300 16.57 -32.11 14.05
N TYR A 301 15.49 -31.46 13.60
CA TYR A 301 14.89 -31.72 12.29
C TYR A 301 15.61 -30.95 11.18
N GLU A 302 15.93 -31.63 10.07
CA GLU A 302 16.43 -31.00 8.87
C GLU A 302 15.30 -30.37 8.05
N ARG A 303 15.46 -29.11 7.62
CA ARG A 303 14.43 -28.40 6.83
C ARG A 303 14.53 -28.73 5.33
N VAL A 304 13.39 -29.10 4.76
CA VAL A 304 13.20 -29.21 3.31
C VAL A 304 12.14 -28.19 2.88
N ASN A 305 12.53 -27.20 2.08
CA ASN A 305 11.64 -26.13 1.59
C ASN A 305 11.77 -25.98 0.07
N GLN A 306 10.64 -26.00 -0.64
CA GLN A 306 10.59 -25.94 -2.10
C GLN A 306 10.92 -24.55 -2.67
N ASP A 307 10.73 -23.46 -1.92
CA ASP A 307 11.13 -22.12 -2.34
C ASP A 307 12.66 -22.04 -2.52
N ILE A 308 13.41 -22.72 -1.64
CA ILE A 308 14.88 -22.76 -1.65
C ILE A 308 15.37 -23.75 -2.73
N LEU A 309 14.83 -24.97 -2.75
CA LEU A 309 15.27 -26.05 -3.64
C LEU A 309 14.69 -25.96 -5.08
N LYS A 310 13.77 -25.01 -5.31
CA LYS A 310 13.09 -24.64 -6.57
C LYS A 310 12.19 -25.70 -7.20
N SER A 311 12.40 -27.00 -6.95
CA SER A 311 11.55 -28.05 -7.53
C SER A 311 11.26 -29.21 -6.57
N ARG A 312 10.02 -29.72 -6.61
CA ARG A 312 9.56 -30.85 -5.78
C ARG A 312 10.43 -32.11 -5.91
N PRO A 313 10.90 -32.54 -7.11
CA PRO A 313 11.78 -33.71 -7.22
C PRO A 313 13.11 -33.55 -6.49
N LYS A 314 13.68 -32.33 -6.45
CA LYS A 314 14.87 -32.04 -5.64
C LYS A 314 14.58 -32.10 -4.15
N CYS A 315 13.41 -31.61 -3.74
CA CYS A 315 12.96 -31.69 -2.34
C CYS A 315 12.80 -33.14 -1.88
N LEU A 316 12.18 -34.00 -2.70
CA LEU A 316 12.04 -35.44 -2.42
C LEU A 316 13.41 -36.13 -2.36
N LYS A 317 14.35 -35.81 -3.26
CA LYS A 317 15.71 -36.36 -3.23
C LYS A 317 16.47 -35.97 -1.95
N VAL A 318 16.47 -34.69 -1.59
CA VAL A 318 17.14 -34.19 -0.37
C VAL A 318 16.49 -34.75 0.89
N ALA A 319 15.16 -34.85 0.93
CA ALA A 319 14.45 -35.50 2.03
C ALA A 319 14.86 -36.98 2.16
N LYS A 320 14.96 -37.72 1.04
CA LYS A 320 15.42 -39.11 1.03
C LYS A 320 16.86 -39.24 1.56
N GLU A 321 17.78 -38.41 1.09
CA GLU A 321 19.17 -38.37 1.55
C GLU A 321 19.30 -38.14 3.07
N TYR A 322 18.47 -37.28 3.66
CA TYR A 322 18.44 -37.07 5.12
C TYR A 322 17.81 -38.23 5.89
N LEU A 323 16.73 -38.83 5.38
CA LEU A 323 16.08 -39.99 6.01
C LEU A 323 16.99 -41.23 5.98
N ASP A 324 17.67 -41.48 4.86
CA ASP A 324 18.68 -42.53 4.71
C ASP A 324 19.87 -42.30 5.66
N ALA A 325 20.26 -41.04 5.88
CA ALA A 325 21.23 -40.62 6.89
C ALA A 325 20.70 -40.63 8.34
N ARG A 326 19.52 -41.22 8.59
CA ARG A 326 18.87 -41.36 9.91
C ARG A 326 18.58 -40.03 10.61
N LYS A 327 18.32 -38.95 9.86
CA LYS A 327 17.89 -37.65 10.38
C LYS A 327 16.38 -37.46 10.21
N SER A 328 15.72 -36.84 11.18
CA SER A 328 14.31 -36.43 11.04
C SER A 328 14.21 -35.24 10.08
N VAL A 329 13.13 -35.19 9.28
CA VAL A 329 12.97 -34.18 8.21
C VAL A 329 11.65 -33.42 8.38
N ALA A 330 11.70 -32.10 8.21
CA ALA A 330 10.55 -31.21 8.25
C ALA A 330 10.32 -30.54 6.88
N VAL A 331 9.18 -30.82 6.24
CA VAL A 331 8.81 -30.28 4.92
C VAL A 331 7.98 -29.00 5.08
N ASP A 332 8.66 -27.85 4.99
CA ASP A 332 8.06 -26.51 5.05
C ASP A 332 7.56 -26.06 3.67
N ASN A 333 6.46 -26.68 3.24
CA ASN A 333 5.69 -26.33 2.05
C ASN A 333 4.21 -26.09 2.44
N THR A 334 3.38 -25.65 1.50
CA THR A 334 1.94 -25.45 1.76
C THR A 334 1.12 -26.75 1.79
N ASN A 335 1.50 -27.74 0.96
CA ASN A 335 0.91 -29.09 0.86
C ASN A 335 -0.64 -29.12 0.89
N ALA A 336 -1.25 -28.27 0.06
CA ALA A 336 -2.68 -27.93 0.13
C ALA A 336 -3.63 -29.11 -0.11
N GLY A 337 -3.34 -29.96 -1.11
CA GLY A 337 -4.23 -31.05 -1.53
C GLY A 337 -3.63 -32.44 -1.32
N ALA A 338 -4.47 -33.47 -1.22
CA ALA A 338 -4.05 -34.84 -0.96
C ALA A 338 -3.02 -35.36 -2.00
N GLU A 339 -3.18 -35.01 -3.28
CA GLU A 339 -2.19 -35.33 -4.33
C GLU A 339 -0.78 -34.84 -3.98
N THR A 340 -0.65 -33.64 -3.40
CA THR A 340 0.67 -33.11 -3.02
C THR A 340 1.24 -33.79 -1.79
N ARG A 341 0.38 -34.34 -0.93
CA ARG A 341 0.76 -35.09 0.29
C ARG A 341 1.12 -36.54 -0.03
N ALA A 342 0.47 -37.16 -1.02
CA ALA A 342 0.72 -38.53 -1.47
C ALA A 342 2.21 -38.78 -1.76
N TYR A 343 2.90 -37.89 -2.48
CA TYR A 343 4.34 -38.03 -2.77
C TYR A 343 5.23 -38.12 -1.51
N TRP A 344 4.85 -37.43 -0.42
CA TRP A 344 5.58 -37.49 0.85
C TRP A 344 5.27 -38.79 1.61
N ILE A 345 4.03 -39.26 1.53
CA ILE A 345 3.58 -40.53 2.13
C ILE A 345 4.22 -41.72 1.40
N GLU A 346 4.37 -41.65 0.07
CA GLU A 346 5.11 -42.63 -0.74
C GLU A 346 6.59 -42.67 -0.32
N LEU A 347 7.26 -41.50 -0.21
CA LEU A 347 8.64 -41.43 0.27
C LEU A 347 8.81 -42.02 1.68
N ALA A 348 7.86 -41.77 2.59
CA ALA A 348 7.86 -42.35 3.94
C ALA A 348 7.73 -43.88 3.91
N LYS A 349 6.86 -44.42 3.04
CA LYS A 349 6.70 -45.87 2.83
C LYS A 349 7.97 -46.50 2.24
N GLU A 350 8.62 -45.86 1.25
CA GLU A 350 9.90 -46.33 0.68
C GLU A 350 11.00 -46.42 1.73
N THR A 351 11.16 -45.36 2.54
CA THR A 351 12.22 -45.24 3.56
C THR A 351 11.86 -45.93 4.89
N LYS A 352 10.64 -46.48 5.00
CA LYS A 352 10.08 -47.16 6.19
C LYS A 352 10.10 -46.28 7.45
N VAL A 353 9.92 -44.97 7.29
CA VAL A 353 9.80 -44.01 8.41
C VAL A 353 8.34 -43.62 8.64
N PRO A 354 7.93 -43.35 9.89
CA PRO A 354 6.62 -42.77 10.15
C PRO A 354 6.52 -41.35 9.60
N ILE A 355 5.33 -41.00 9.09
CA ILE A 355 5.01 -39.65 8.61
C ILE A 355 3.91 -39.00 9.46
N ARG A 356 4.14 -37.76 9.89
CA ARG A 356 3.19 -36.92 10.63
C ARG A 356 2.84 -35.65 9.86
N CYS A 357 1.63 -35.13 10.06
CA CYS A 357 1.19 -33.86 9.50
C CYS A 357 1.03 -32.82 10.63
N ILE A 358 1.56 -31.61 10.42
CA ILE A 358 1.24 -30.44 11.26
C ILE A 358 0.34 -29.53 10.42
N TYR A 359 -0.94 -29.48 10.77
CA TYR A 359 -1.94 -28.68 10.06
C TYR A 359 -2.16 -27.34 10.77
N LEU A 360 -1.78 -26.24 10.11
CA LEU A 360 -1.99 -24.87 10.59
C LEU A 360 -3.29 -24.33 10.00
N SER A 361 -4.36 -24.34 10.79
CA SER A 361 -5.71 -23.90 10.41
C SER A 361 -5.92 -22.37 10.49
N THR A 362 -4.83 -21.60 10.38
CA THR A 362 -4.85 -20.14 10.46
C THR A 362 -5.84 -19.53 9.45
N PRO A 363 -6.83 -18.72 9.89
CA PRO A 363 -7.80 -18.09 9.00
C PRO A 363 -7.17 -17.32 7.83
N PRO A 364 -7.79 -17.34 6.62
CA PRO A 364 -7.22 -16.69 5.43
C PRO A 364 -6.94 -15.19 5.57
N GLN A 365 -7.71 -14.47 6.40
CA GLN A 365 -7.47 -13.04 6.63
C GLN A 365 -6.22 -12.81 7.49
N ILE A 366 -6.01 -13.63 8.53
CA ILE A 366 -4.77 -13.61 9.34
C ILE A 366 -3.56 -13.99 8.48
N CYS A 367 -3.70 -14.95 7.57
CA CYS A 367 -2.64 -15.32 6.64
C CYS A 367 -2.17 -14.14 5.77
N LYS A 368 -3.11 -13.36 5.20
CA LYS A 368 -2.80 -12.13 4.44
C LYS A 368 -2.20 -11.05 5.35
N HIS A 369 -2.74 -10.91 6.57
CA HIS A 369 -2.26 -9.95 7.56
C HIS A 369 -0.80 -10.20 7.93
N ASN A 370 -0.48 -11.44 8.30
CA ASN A 370 0.89 -11.88 8.62
C ASN A 370 1.86 -11.63 7.46
N ASP A 371 1.44 -11.90 6.22
CA ASP A 371 2.25 -11.65 5.02
C ASP A 371 2.52 -10.15 4.82
N ALA A 372 1.49 -9.31 4.97
CA ALA A 372 1.61 -7.86 4.87
C ALA A 372 2.48 -7.25 5.99
N VAL A 373 2.30 -7.70 7.24
CA VAL A 373 3.14 -7.31 8.39
C VAL A 373 4.60 -7.66 8.12
N ARG A 374 4.89 -8.88 7.66
CA ARG A 374 6.25 -9.35 7.36
C ARG A 374 6.90 -8.54 6.25
N ALA A 375 6.22 -8.43 5.11
CA ALA A 375 6.73 -7.75 3.93
C ALA A 375 7.00 -6.25 4.16
N ALA A 376 6.25 -5.60 5.05
CA ALA A 376 6.40 -4.20 5.38
C ALA A 376 7.33 -3.92 6.58
N ASN A 377 7.85 -4.95 7.25
CA ASN A 377 8.84 -4.81 8.33
C ASN A 377 10.11 -5.67 8.07
N PRO A 378 10.76 -5.55 6.88
CA PRO A 378 11.87 -6.44 6.49
C PRO A 378 13.14 -6.26 7.35
N LYS A 379 13.26 -5.16 8.09
CA LYS A 379 14.39 -4.88 9.00
C LYS A 379 14.18 -5.42 10.42
N MET A 380 13.00 -5.93 10.74
CA MET A 380 12.67 -6.45 12.07
C MET A 380 12.76 -7.98 12.04
N GLU A 381 13.92 -8.52 12.40
CA GLU A 381 14.23 -9.95 12.33
C GLU A 381 13.24 -10.82 13.13
N SER A 382 12.74 -10.31 14.27
CA SER A 382 11.70 -10.98 15.08
C SER A 382 10.35 -11.14 14.36
N ILE A 383 10.08 -10.34 13.31
CA ILE A 383 8.87 -10.43 12.48
C ILE A 383 9.16 -11.14 11.16
N ASN A 384 10.25 -10.77 10.47
CA ASN A 384 10.57 -11.26 9.12
C ASN A 384 12.02 -11.79 9.02
N PRO A 385 12.36 -12.90 9.70
CA PRO A 385 13.73 -13.42 9.75
C PRO A 385 14.26 -13.87 8.38
N GLU A 386 13.37 -14.21 7.45
CA GLU A 386 13.71 -14.68 6.10
C GLU A 386 13.58 -13.58 5.03
N SER A 387 13.43 -12.30 5.42
CA SER A 387 13.28 -11.16 4.49
C SER A 387 12.25 -11.39 3.38
N ARG A 388 11.14 -12.06 3.71
CA ARG A 388 10.07 -12.43 2.78
C ARG A 388 9.40 -11.19 2.20
N THR A 389 9.18 -11.20 0.89
CA THR A 389 8.44 -10.18 0.14
C THR A 389 6.94 -10.49 0.11
N LEU A 390 6.13 -9.46 -0.12
CA LEU A 390 4.66 -9.57 -0.16
C LEU A 390 4.20 -10.56 -1.23
N LEU A 391 3.36 -11.52 -0.85
CA LEU A 391 2.79 -12.50 -1.76
C LEU A 391 1.58 -11.90 -2.52
N PRO A 392 1.43 -12.19 -3.83
CA PRO A 392 0.23 -11.80 -4.56
C PRO A 392 -1.03 -12.45 -3.95
N GLY A 393 -2.12 -11.69 -3.83
CA GLY A 393 -3.40 -12.17 -3.28
C GLY A 393 -3.94 -13.45 -3.94
N ILE A 394 -3.57 -13.70 -5.20
CA ILE A 394 -3.87 -14.92 -5.95
C ILE A 394 -3.32 -16.18 -5.26
N ALA A 395 -2.15 -16.12 -4.61
CA ALA A 395 -1.53 -17.27 -3.95
C ALA A 395 -2.39 -17.83 -2.79
N PHE A 396 -3.04 -16.95 -2.03
CA PHE A 396 -3.95 -17.34 -0.94
C PHE A 396 -5.24 -17.95 -1.48
N GLY A 397 -5.83 -17.36 -2.53
CA GLY A 397 -7.04 -17.89 -3.17
C GLY A 397 -6.80 -19.21 -3.91
N ASP A 398 -5.63 -19.37 -4.53
CA ASP A 398 -5.22 -20.61 -5.18
C ASP A 398 -4.96 -21.73 -4.16
N PHE A 399 -4.32 -21.41 -3.02
CA PHE A 399 -4.24 -22.35 -1.90
C PHE A 399 -5.64 -22.78 -1.45
N GLN A 400 -6.53 -21.83 -1.15
CA GLN A 400 -7.87 -22.11 -0.65
C GLN A 400 -8.70 -22.96 -1.61
N ARG A 401 -8.57 -22.75 -2.93
CA ARG A 401 -9.23 -23.57 -3.96
C ARG A 401 -8.72 -25.01 -4.03
N ARG A 402 -7.42 -25.23 -3.78
CA ARG A 402 -6.78 -26.56 -3.80
C ARG A 402 -6.82 -27.26 -2.43
N PHE A 403 -7.21 -26.55 -1.39
CA PHE A 403 -7.12 -27.04 -0.02
C PHE A 403 -8.08 -28.20 0.22
N GLN A 404 -7.54 -29.29 0.72
CA GLN A 404 -8.26 -30.46 1.21
C GLN A 404 -7.71 -30.74 2.60
N GLU A 405 -8.55 -30.79 3.62
CA GLU A 405 -8.14 -31.04 5.00
C GLU A 405 -7.38 -32.37 5.10
N PRO A 406 -6.23 -32.43 5.80
CA PRO A 406 -5.46 -33.67 5.92
C PRO A 406 -6.20 -34.69 6.79
N THR A 407 -6.24 -35.94 6.35
CA THR A 407 -6.95 -37.03 7.03
C THR A 407 -6.04 -38.23 7.31
N LEU A 408 -6.25 -38.94 8.42
CA LEU A 408 -5.43 -40.10 8.81
C LEU A 408 -5.48 -41.21 7.75
N SER A 409 -6.59 -41.33 7.01
CA SER A 409 -6.77 -42.24 5.88
C SER A 409 -5.78 -42.05 4.72
N GLU A 410 -5.12 -40.90 4.62
CA GLU A 410 -4.03 -40.71 3.64
C GLU A 410 -2.80 -41.57 3.97
N GLY A 411 -2.62 -41.94 5.25
CA GLY A 411 -1.48 -42.73 5.75
C GLY A 411 -0.57 -42.00 6.75
N PHE A 412 -1.08 -40.95 7.41
CA PHE A 412 -0.36 -40.30 8.51
C PHE A 412 -0.45 -41.11 9.81
N GLN A 413 0.65 -41.18 10.56
CA GLN A 413 0.67 -41.71 11.93
C GLN A 413 -0.15 -40.82 12.88
N ASP A 414 -0.10 -39.50 12.66
CA ASP A 414 -0.68 -38.48 13.53
C ASP A 414 -0.86 -37.15 12.77
N ILE A 415 -1.86 -36.36 13.16
CA ILE A 415 -2.14 -35.03 12.61
C ILE A 415 -2.25 -34.05 13.78
N THR A 416 -1.22 -33.22 13.96
CA THR A 416 -1.21 -32.17 14.97
C THR A 416 -1.90 -30.92 14.42
N HIS A 417 -3.09 -30.61 14.92
CA HIS A 417 -3.85 -29.40 14.58
C HIS A 417 -3.33 -28.20 15.37
N ILE A 418 -2.92 -27.13 14.68
CA ILE A 418 -2.35 -25.91 15.24
C ILE A 418 -3.22 -24.72 14.85
N GLU A 419 -3.91 -24.17 15.85
CA GLU A 419 -4.64 -22.91 15.71
C GLU A 419 -3.69 -21.71 15.75
N PHE A 420 -4.16 -20.57 15.24
CA PHE A 420 -3.37 -19.34 15.29
C PHE A 420 -3.42 -18.71 16.69
N LYS A 421 -2.25 -18.63 17.33
CA LYS A 421 -2.01 -17.79 18.51
C LYS A 421 -0.87 -16.81 18.21
N PHE A 422 -1.05 -15.53 18.56
CA PHE A 422 -0.01 -14.53 18.45
C PHE A 422 1.08 -14.81 19.51
N GLN A 423 2.35 -14.82 19.09
CA GLN A 423 3.50 -14.98 19.97
C GLN A 423 4.59 -13.99 19.55
N GLY A 424 4.99 -13.12 20.47
CA GLY A 424 5.98 -12.06 20.22
C GLY A 424 6.15 -11.13 21.42
N THR A 425 7.16 -10.25 21.35
CA THR A 425 7.41 -9.18 22.35
C THR A 425 6.35 -8.07 22.28
N SER A 426 6.34 -7.15 23.26
CA SER A 426 5.57 -5.90 23.25
C SER A 426 5.61 -5.20 21.89
N ASP A 427 6.81 -4.99 21.38
CA ASP A 427 7.04 -4.17 20.19
C ASP A 427 6.46 -4.84 18.95
N THR A 428 6.60 -6.17 18.85
CA THR A 428 5.98 -6.95 17.77
C THR A 428 4.45 -7.02 17.89
N LYS A 429 3.91 -6.97 19.12
CA LYS A 429 2.47 -6.92 19.40
C LYS A 429 1.87 -5.58 18.96
N ASP A 430 2.57 -4.48 19.19
CA ASP A 430 2.14 -3.14 18.76
C ASP A 430 2.22 -2.96 17.24
N VAL A 431 3.24 -3.56 16.60
CA VAL A 431 3.36 -3.60 15.12
C VAL A 431 2.30 -4.51 14.50
N TRP A 432 2.09 -5.72 15.02
CA TRP A 432 1.12 -6.68 14.47
C TRP A 432 -0.35 -6.29 14.75
N GLY A 433 -0.60 -5.59 15.86
CA GLY A 433 -1.91 -5.07 16.25
C GLY A 433 -2.42 -3.88 15.43
N GLN A 434 -1.56 -3.29 14.59
CA GLN A 434 -1.96 -2.36 13.52
C GLN A 434 -2.60 -3.12 12.36
N TYR A 435 -3.42 -2.45 11.55
CA TYR A 435 -4.03 -2.96 10.32
C TYR A 435 -3.07 -2.82 9.13
N TRP A 436 -2.85 -3.91 8.37
CA TRP A 436 -1.87 -3.95 7.26
C TRP A 436 -2.43 -4.33 5.88
N VAL A 437 -3.72 -4.70 5.81
CA VAL A 437 -4.41 -5.30 4.63
C VAL A 437 -5.71 -4.56 4.33
#